data_AF-B4V1R3-F1
#
_entry.id   AF-B4V1R3-F1
#
_cell.length_a   1.000
_cell.length_b   1.000
_cell.length_c   1.000
_cell.angle_alpha   90.00
_cell.angle_beta   90.00
_cell.angle_gamma   90.00
#
_symmetry.space_group_name_H-M   'P 1'
#
loop_
_entity.id
_entity.type
_entity.pdbx_description
1 polymer ?
#
loop_
_entity_poly.entity_id
_entity_poly.type
_entity_poly.pdbx_seq_one_letter_code
_entity_poly.pdbx_strand_id
1 'polypeptide(L)'
;MPARTDQAGASVAGAGRGRAERDVAALGHVPAGRASGGCCANWRRPRPRPVRRRGPGRTENSPDNRRRALPDWMVCAGDVRWMPEMDHQVVIAQNREALEVTLKFAQRALLEPRWIPGAASQAEAELANSEAGQNGPWGEDPPRTAYAGANLMMAAVLDDLGSLRQLLGEPMPVIGPTVVARSAIEIASTVWWLMEPGIGVRRRVCRELVLSLKSARRAKQVAQDMDSSQAVTDALQQESRVLQRITDLDIGQPGPGYSPVIEGERALSATAGTAQMLKAVLPANSSATVIYRVYSAVTHGEVYGLMSFMAPGVSSNGETKLHWHLDPDVLDSTIQMAIVAFREAYRRIHQVMGWGKLESDLWEIKLGKIFNGA
;
A
#
# COMPACT_ATOMS: atom_id res chain seq x y z
N MET A 1 7.27 22.68 -55.27
CA MET A 1 8.11 21.94 -56.24
C MET A 1 9.41 22.69 -56.43
N PRO A 2 10.58 22.03 -56.52
CA PRO A 2 11.25 21.33 -55.42
C PRO A 2 12.71 21.81 -55.23
N ALA A 3 13.36 21.26 -54.20
CA ALA A 3 14.80 20.96 -54.08
C ALA A 3 15.38 21.44 -52.73
N ARG A 4 15.50 20.50 -51.78
CA ARG A 4 16.48 20.59 -50.70
C ARG A 4 17.60 19.61 -51.04
N THR A 5 18.76 20.17 -51.31
CA THR A 5 20.04 19.50 -51.54
C THR A 5 20.71 19.16 -50.22
N ASP A 6 21.40 18.02 -50.26
CA ASP A 6 22.33 17.50 -49.26
C ASP A 6 23.46 18.47 -48.91
N GLN A 7 24.01 18.34 -47.69
CA GLN A 7 25.46 18.37 -47.51
C GLN A 7 25.89 17.57 -46.28
N ALA A 8 26.71 16.56 -46.55
CA ALA A 8 27.56 15.85 -45.61
C ALA A 8 28.83 16.67 -45.32
N GLY A 9 29.40 16.52 -44.13
CA GLY A 9 30.70 17.05 -43.75
C GLY A 9 31.35 16.20 -42.64
N ALA A 10 32.37 15.45 -43.03
CA ALA A 10 33.20 14.54 -42.22
C ALA A 10 34.21 15.34 -41.34
N SER A 11 34.66 14.89 -40.16
CA SER A 11 35.78 13.95 -39.88
C SER A 11 36.90 14.62 -39.06
N VAL A 12 37.72 13.78 -38.41
CA VAL A 12 39.06 13.98 -37.77
C VAL A 12 39.01 14.29 -36.27
N ALA A 13 39.17 13.33 -35.36
CA ALA A 13 40.35 12.54 -34.98
C ALA A 13 41.40 13.31 -34.14
N GLY A 14 41.69 12.79 -32.94
CA GLY A 14 42.75 13.29 -32.06
C GLY A 14 42.97 12.35 -30.88
N ALA A 15 43.88 11.40 -31.06
CA ALA A 15 44.33 10.43 -30.06
C ALA A 15 45.33 11.05 -29.07
N GLY A 16 45.33 10.60 -27.83
CA GLY A 16 46.38 10.88 -26.84
C GLY A 16 46.44 9.80 -25.76
N ARG A 17 47.40 8.88 -25.90
CA ARG A 17 47.73 7.81 -24.94
C ARG A 17 48.61 8.35 -23.81
N GLY A 18 48.48 7.77 -22.61
CA GLY A 18 49.48 7.88 -21.54
C GLY A 18 49.31 6.77 -20.51
N ARG A 19 50.15 5.73 -20.59
CA ARG A 19 50.30 4.61 -19.64
C ARG A 19 51.02 5.06 -18.37
N ALA A 20 50.71 4.42 -17.24
CA ALA A 20 51.72 4.02 -16.25
C ALA A 20 51.26 2.73 -15.54
N GLU A 21 52.03 1.67 -15.74
CA GLU A 21 52.04 0.40 -15.01
C GLU A 21 52.61 0.59 -13.60
N ARG A 22 52.13 -0.20 -12.62
CA ARG A 22 52.97 -0.87 -11.61
C ARG A 22 52.26 -2.11 -11.08
N ASP A 23 52.93 -3.25 -11.26
CA ASP A 23 52.68 -4.54 -10.63
C ASP A 23 53.04 -4.52 -9.13
N VAL A 24 52.43 -5.40 -8.33
CA VAL A 24 53.07 -6.63 -7.77
C VAL A 24 52.13 -7.32 -6.76
N ALA A 25 51.97 -8.62 -7.02
CA ALA A 25 51.43 -9.75 -6.26
C ALA A 25 51.32 -9.69 -4.71
N ALA A 26 50.34 -10.42 -4.16
CA ALA A 26 50.60 -11.63 -3.35
C ALA A 26 49.33 -12.45 -3.04
N LEU A 27 49.58 -13.76 -2.94
CA LEU A 27 48.68 -14.91 -2.79
C LEU A 27 47.96 -15.01 -1.43
N GLY A 28 46.83 -15.72 -1.41
CA GLY A 28 46.19 -16.20 -0.18
C GLY A 28 45.08 -17.22 -0.43
N HIS A 29 45.45 -18.50 -0.52
CA HIS A 29 44.56 -19.67 -0.49
C HIS A 29 43.79 -19.78 0.84
N VAL A 30 42.51 -20.16 0.78
CA VAL A 30 41.75 -20.76 1.91
C VAL A 30 40.86 -21.89 1.34
N PRO A 31 40.76 -23.06 2.00
CA PRO A 31 40.33 -24.30 1.36
C PRO A 31 38.84 -24.60 1.48
N ALA A 32 38.40 -25.51 0.61
CA ALA A 32 37.11 -26.17 0.59
C ALA A 32 36.92 -27.12 1.79
N GLY A 33 35.76 -27.02 2.44
CA GLY A 33 35.28 -27.98 3.43
C GLY A 33 33.91 -28.52 3.06
N ARG A 34 33.83 -29.83 2.79
CA ARG A 34 32.58 -30.61 2.70
C ARG A 34 31.95 -30.75 4.08
N ALA A 35 30.61 -30.69 4.16
CA ALA A 35 29.86 -31.40 5.19
C ALA A 35 28.48 -31.83 4.64
N SER A 36 28.36 -33.13 4.50
CA SER A 36 27.13 -33.93 4.40
C SER A 36 26.39 -33.97 5.74
N GLY A 37 25.06 -34.15 5.70
CA GLY A 37 24.32 -34.72 6.84
C GLY A 37 22.98 -34.04 7.07
N GLY A 38 21.89 -34.73 6.70
CA GLY A 38 20.54 -34.36 7.10
C GLY A 38 20.29 -34.62 8.59
N CYS A 39 19.23 -34.00 9.11
CA CYS A 39 18.30 -34.65 10.05
C CYS A 39 17.15 -33.71 10.39
N CYS A 40 15.95 -34.30 10.42
CA CYS A 40 14.70 -33.70 10.84
C CYS A 40 14.78 -33.14 12.27
N ALA A 41 14.27 -31.93 12.50
CA ALA A 41 14.10 -31.38 13.83
C ALA A 41 12.62 -31.04 14.09
N ASN A 42 12.03 -31.86 14.97
CA ASN A 42 10.76 -31.69 15.65
C ASN A 42 10.65 -30.32 16.34
N TRP A 43 9.66 -29.51 15.96
CA TRP A 43 9.24 -28.35 16.75
C TRP A 43 8.29 -28.78 17.87
N ARG A 44 8.84 -29.05 19.06
CA ARG A 44 8.07 -29.09 20.31
C ARG A 44 7.74 -27.65 20.74
N ARG A 45 6.44 -27.37 20.97
CA ARG A 45 5.94 -26.10 21.51
C ARG A 45 6.45 -25.86 22.95
N PRO A 46 6.84 -24.63 23.33
CA PRO A 46 6.98 -24.27 24.74
C PRO A 46 5.61 -24.05 25.39
N ARG A 47 5.43 -24.56 26.62
CA ARG A 47 4.29 -24.25 27.50
C ARG A 47 4.42 -22.81 28.05
N PRO A 48 3.32 -22.07 28.26
CA PRO A 48 3.37 -20.72 28.81
C PRO A 48 3.62 -20.71 30.32
N ARG A 49 4.41 -19.75 30.81
CA ARG A 49 4.55 -19.39 32.23
C ARG A 49 3.47 -18.39 32.64
N PRO A 50 3.04 -18.37 33.93
CA PRO A 50 1.89 -17.61 34.38
C PRO A 50 2.20 -16.12 34.59
N VAL A 51 1.25 -15.27 34.18
CA VAL A 51 1.27 -13.81 34.38
C VAL A 51 0.81 -13.48 35.81
N ARG A 52 1.63 -12.74 36.56
CA ARG A 52 1.29 -12.16 37.86
C ARG A 52 0.28 -11.01 37.70
N ARG A 53 -0.81 -11.06 38.47
CA ARG A 53 -1.77 -9.96 38.67
C ARG A 53 -1.14 -8.83 39.48
N ARG A 54 -1.30 -7.58 39.03
CA ARG A 54 -1.25 -6.37 39.89
C ARG A 54 -2.59 -5.64 39.77
N GLY A 55 -3.09 -5.22 40.93
CA GLY A 55 -4.37 -4.54 41.14
C GLY A 55 -4.36 -3.05 40.79
N PRO A 56 -5.45 -2.34 41.14
CA PRO A 56 -6.00 -1.24 40.34
C PRO A 56 -5.63 0.15 40.87
N GLY A 57 -5.64 1.15 39.99
CA GLY A 57 -5.60 2.55 40.40
C GLY A 57 -5.62 3.56 39.26
N ARG A 58 -6.77 4.24 39.12
CA ARG A 58 -7.01 5.64 38.69
C ARG A 58 -7.32 6.02 37.23
N THR A 59 -8.57 6.49 37.11
CA THR A 59 -9.11 7.77 36.57
C THR A 59 -9.18 8.03 35.07
N GLU A 60 -10.41 7.89 34.59
CA GLU A 60 -11.20 8.78 33.72
C GLU A 60 -10.56 10.11 33.27
N ASN A 61 -10.39 10.25 31.95
CA ASN A 61 -11.02 11.30 31.13
C ASN A 61 -10.51 11.17 29.68
N SER A 62 -11.32 10.59 28.79
CA SER A 62 -11.07 10.63 27.34
C SER A 62 -12.40 10.88 26.62
N PRO A 63 -12.58 12.03 25.96
CA PRO A 63 -13.79 12.28 25.19
C PRO A 63 -13.67 11.61 23.81
N ASP A 64 -14.77 10.96 23.40
CA ASP A 64 -15.07 10.54 22.03
C ASP A 64 -14.40 9.26 21.50
N ASN A 65 -14.47 8.18 22.27
CA ASN A 65 -14.21 6.83 21.77
C ASN A 65 -15.52 6.05 21.57
N ARG A 66 -16.50 6.65 20.85
CA ARG A 66 -17.62 5.86 20.32
C ARG A 66 -17.02 4.86 19.33
N ARG A 67 -16.94 3.60 19.74
CA ARG A 67 -16.68 2.48 18.83
C ARG A 67 -17.72 2.58 17.72
N ARG A 68 -17.29 2.99 16.53
CA ARG A 68 -18.18 3.15 15.38
C ARG A 68 -18.46 1.76 14.83
N ALA A 69 -19.73 1.46 14.66
CA ALA A 69 -20.16 0.24 13.99
C ALA A 69 -19.57 0.22 12.57
N LEU A 70 -19.38 -0.99 12.05
CA LEU A 70 -19.26 -1.22 10.61
C LEU A 70 -20.33 -0.39 9.88
N PRO A 71 -20.09 0.06 8.63
CA PRO A 71 -21.20 0.50 7.79
C PRO A 71 -22.31 -0.54 7.86
N ASP A 72 -23.58 -0.12 7.92
CA ASP A 72 -24.72 -1.03 8.03
C ASP A 72 -24.82 -2.02 6.85
N TRP A 73 -24.06 -1.80 5.78
CA TRP A 73 -23.93 -2.72 4.65
C TRP A 73 -22.78 -3.73 4.76
N MET A 74 -21.85 -3.52 5.68
CA MET A 74 -20.69 -4.38 5.91
C MET A 74 -20.95 -5.32 7.10
N VAL A 75 -22.20 -5.77 7.28
CA VAL A 75 -22.57 -6.67 8.38
C VAL A 75 -22.03 -8.07 8.08
N CYS A 76 -20.97 -8.44 8.79
CA CYS A 76 -20.26 -9.71 8.66
C CYS A 76 -21.17 -10.92 8.91
N ALA A 77 -21.14 -11.90 7.98
CA ALA A 77 -20.57 -13.26 8.09
C ALA A 77 -20.56 -14.04 9.45
N GLY A 78 -21.20 -13.54 10.50
CA GLY A 78 -21.17 -14.11 11.85
C GLY A 78 -22.41 -14.93 12.21
N ASP A 79 -23.53 -14.70 11.53
CA ASP A 79 -24.73 -15.53 11.60
C ASP A 79 -24.93 -16.17 10.22
N VAL A 80 -24.25 -17.31 10.00
CA VAL A 80 -24.46 -18.14 8.81
C VAL A 80 -25.83 -18.83 8.93
N ARG A 81 -26.91 -18.06 8.83
CA ARG A 81 -28.11 -18.57 8.18
C ARG A 81 -27.70 -18.74 6.73
N TRP A 82 -27.67 -19.98 6.27
CA TRP A 82 -27.53 -20.33 4.86
C TRP A 82 -28.47 -19.42 4.05
N MET A 83 -27.90 -18.37 3.46
CA MET A 83 -28.64 -17.57 2.50
C MET A 83 -28.82 -18.44 1.27
N PRO A 84 -29.98 -18.35 0.58
CA PRO A 84 -30.14 -19.01 -0.71
C PRO A 84 -28.95 -18.66 -1.60
N GLU A 85 -28.39 -19.68 -2.27
CA GLU A 85 -27.23 -19.59 -3.15
C GLU A 85 -27.34 -18.33 -4.02
N MET A 86 -26.46 -17.36 -3.77
CA MET A 86 -26.49 -16.09 -4.48
C MET A 86 -26.09 -16.33 -5.92
N ASP A 87 -26.93 -15.88 -6.85
CA ASP A 87 -26.62 -15.91 -8.26
C ASP A 87 -25.33 -15.11 -8.50
N HIS A 88 -24.29 -15.79 -8.98
CA HIS A 88 -22.99 -15.22 -9.25
C HIS A 88 -23.09 -13.98 -10.15
N GLN A 89 -24.05 -13.94 -11.08
CA GLN A 89 -24.27 -12.78 -11.95
C GLN A 89 -24.80 -11.56 -11.18
N VAL A 90 -25.64 -11.78 -10.17
CA VAL A 90 -26.13 -10.72 -9.28
C VAL A 90 -24.96 -10.11 -8.50
N VAL A 91 -24.10 -10.95 -7.92
CA VAL A 91 -22.90 -10.51 -7.19
C VAL A 91 -21.96 -9.69 -8.09
N ILE A 92 -21.71 -10.17 -9.30
CA ILE A 92 -20.88 -9.47 -10.28
C ILE A 92 -21.50 -8.10 -10.62
N ALA A 93 -22.80 -8.04 -10.88
CA ALA A 93 -23.49 -6.81 -11.23
C ALA A 93 -23.43 -5.77 -10.09
N GLN A 94 -23.74 -6.20 -8.85
CA GLN A 94 -23.67 -5.35 -7.66
C GLN A 94 -22.26 -4.80 -7.43
N ASN A 95 -21.25 -5.66 -7.50
CA ASN A 95 -19.86 -5.24 -7.29
C ASN A 95 -19.34 -4.31 -8.39
N ARG A 96 -19.75 -4.51 -9.65
CA ARG A 96 -19.46 -3.57 -10.74
C ARG A 96 -20.10 -2.21 -10.48
N GLU A 97 -21.35 -2.17 -10.02
CA GLU A 97 -22.02 -0.92 -9.68
C GLU A 97 -21.33 -0.21 -8.51
N ALA A 98 -20.98 -0.94 -7.45
CA ALA A 98 -20.29 -0.39 -6.28
C ALA A 98 -18.93 0.22 -6.64
N LEU A 99 -18.14 -0.47 -7.47
CA LEU A 99 -16.86 0.03 -7.98
C LEU A 99 -17.05 1.27 -8.86
N GLU A 100 -18.01 1.26 -9.78
CA GLU A 100 -18.31 2.39 -10.66
C GLU A 100 -18.72 3.65 -9.87
N VAL A 101 -19.58 3.48 -8.86
CA VAL A 101 -20.00 4.56 -7.96
C VAL A 101 -18.82 5.11 -7.15
N THR A 102 -17.96 4.23 -6.66
CA THR A 102 -16.75 4.62 -5.91
C THR A 102 -15.76 5.36 -6.77
N LEU A 103 -15.50 4.88 -7.99
CA LEU A 103 -14.62 5.55 -8.96
C LEU A 103 -15.13 6.95 -9.31
N LYS A 104 -16.43 7.10 -9.64
CA LYS A 104 -17.03 8.41 -9.95
C LYS A 104 -16.98 9.39 -8.78
N PHE A 105 -17.13 8.90 -7.54
CA PHE A 105 -16.95 9.72 -6.35
C PHE A 105 -15.49 10.16 -6.23
N ALA A 106 -14.56 9.20 -6.24
CA ALA A 106 -13.15 9.47 -6.03
C ALA A 106 -12.53 10.35 -7.12
N GLN A 107 -12.95 10.19 -8.37
CA GLN A 107 -12.51 11.04 -9.49
C GLN A 107 -12.80 12.51 -9.22
N ARG A 108 -13.99 12.83 -8.70
CA ARG A 108 -14.37 14.20 -8.35
C ARG A 108 -13.66 14.70 -7.10
N ALA A 109 -13.49 13.84 -6.11
CA ALA A 109 -12.97 14.23 -4.81
C ALA A 109 -11.43 14.30 -4.73
N LEU A 110 -10.69 13.55 -5.56
CA LEU A 110 -9.25 13.33 -5.38
C LEU A 110 -8.38 13.68 -6.59
N LEU A 111 -8.90 13.68 -7.83
CA LEU A 111 -8.04 13.81 -9.02
C LEU A 111 -7.51 15.23 -9.27
N GLU A 112 -7.94 16.23 -8.51
CA GLU A 112 -7.28 17.52 -8.54
C GLU A 112 -5.78 17.35 -8.22
N PRO A 113 -4.86 17.77 -9.13
CA PRO A 113 -3.43 17.57 -8.93
C PRO A 113 -2.90 18.21 -7.65
N ARG A 114 -3.59 19.24 -7.17
CA ARG A 114 -3.26 19.96 -5.94
C ARG A 114 -4.50 20.04 -5.07
N TRP A 115 -4.46 19.33 -3.94
CA TRP A 115 -5.50 19.43 -2.93
C TRP A 115 -5.47 20.80 -2.23
N ILE A 116 -6.65 21.40 -2.13
CA ILE A 116 -6.86 22.68 -1.46
C ILE A 116 -7.47 22.40 -0.08
N PRO A 117 -6.79 22.76 1.02
CA PRO A 117 -7.35 22.65 2.36
C PRO A 117 -8.58 23.55 2.53
N GLY A 118 -9.57 23.05 3.28
CA GLY A 118 -10.66 23.87 3.80
C GLY A 118 -10.15 24.83 4.87
N ALA A 119 -10.88 25.94 5.07
CA ALA A 119 -10.58 26.90 6.12
C ALA A 119 -10.63 26.23 7.51
N ALA A 120 -9.73 26.65 8.39
CA ALA A 120 -9.50 26.11 9.73
C ALA A 120 -9.20 24.59 9.79
N SER A 121 -8.81 24.00 8.66
CA SER A 121 -8.40 22.59 8.61
C SER A 121 -7.02 22.37 9.19
N GLN A 122 -6.72 21.12 9.55
CA GLN A 122 -5.37 20.75 9.97
C GLN A 122 -4.36 21.02 8.84
N ALA A 123 -4.71 20.70 7.59
CA ALA A 123 -3.82 20.95 6.46
C ALA A 123 -3.55 22.44 6.25
N GLU A 124 -4.53 23.32 6.41
CA GLU A 124 -4.29 24.77 6.36
C GLU A 124 -3.28 25.21 7.43
N ALA A 125 -3.45 24.75 8.67
CA ALA A 125 -2.52 25.04 9.76
C ALA A 125 -1.11 24.46 9.51
N GLU A 126 -1.01 23.26 8.92
CA GLU A 126 0.25 22.64 8.53
C GLU A 126 0.94 23.40 7.38
N LEU A 127 0.19 24.01 6.45
CA LEU A 127 0.75 24.87 5.41
C LEU A 127 1.26 26.21 5.98
N ALA A 128 0.58 26.77 6.98
CA ALA A 128 1.00 27.97 7.70
C ALA A 128 2.02 27.69 8.82
N ASN A 129 2.76 26.58 8.75
CA ASN A 129 3.70 26.16 9.79
C ASN A 129 4.85 27.17 10.00
N SER A 130 5.44 27.11 11.19
CA SER A 130 6.62 27.90 11.56
C SER A 130 7.90 27.04 11.67
N GLU A 131 7.92 25.84 11.08
CA GLU A 131 9.13 25.02 11.06
C GLU A 131 10.21 25.71 10.22
N ALA A 132 11.47 25.50 10.59
CA ALA A 132 12.61 26.03 9.87
C ALA A 132 13.65 24.93 9.66
N GLY A 133 14.34 25.01 8.54
CA GLY A 133 15.49 24.19 8.21
C GLY A 133 16.76 25.03 8.16
N GLN A 134 17.82 24.47 7.56
CA GLN A 134 19.12 25.14 7.45
C GLN A 134 19.05 26.43 6.62
N ASN A 135 18.11 26.49 5.67
CA ASN A 135 17.95 27.61 4.74
C ASN A 135 16.80 28.57 5.11
N GLY A 136 16.31 28.51 6.35
CA GLY A 136 15.20 29.34 6.83
C GLY A 136 13.87 28.58 6.94
N PRO A 137 12.72 29.29 6.98
CA PRO A 137 11.41 28.67 7.14
C PRO A 137 11.11 27.63 6.06
N TRP A 138 10.45 26.52 6.44
CA TRP A 138 10.05 25.46 5.51
C TRP A 138 9.09 25.94 4.43
N GLY A 139 8.21 26.89 4.76
CA GLY A 139 7.10 27.28 3.90
C GLY A 139 6.11 26.13 3.67
N GLU A 140 5.43 26.16 2.53
CA GLU A 140 4.38 25.20 2.19
C GLU A 140 4.90 23.91 1.52
N ASP A 141 6.08 23.94 0.90
CA ASP A 141 6.52 22.88 0.00
C ASP A 141 6.72 21.53 0.70
N PRO A 142 7.33 21.45 1.90
CA PRO A 142 7.49 20.17 2.59
C PRO A 142 6.15 19.47 2.92
N PRO A 143 5.16 20.12 3.58
CA PRO A 143 3.85 19.49 3.79
C PRO A 143 3.10 19.22 2.48
N ARG A 144 3.18 20.11 1.48
CA ARG A 144 2.56 19.86 0.17
C ARG A 144 3.10 18.61 -0.52
N THR A 145 4.39 18.34 -0.38
CA THR A 145 5.02 17.12 -0.91
C THR A 145 4.42 15.87 -0.26
N ALA A 146 4.15 15.91 1.05
CA ALA A 146 3.46 14.81 1.74
C ALA A 146 2.03 14.59 1.21
N TYR A 147 1.27 15.65 0.97
CA TYR A 147 -0.07 15.55 0.37
C TYR A 147 -0.02 15.06 -1.08
N ALA A 148 0.97 15.51 -1.87
CA ALA A 148 1.17 15.03 -3.24
C ALA A 148 1.52 13.52 -3.25
N GLY A 149 2.34 13.06 -2.31
CA GLY A 149 2.62 11.63 -2.13
C GLY A 149 1.35 10.83 -1.78
N ALA A 150 0.49 11.35 -0.90
CA ALA A 150 -0.81 10.75 -0.61
C ALA A 150 -1.73 10.72 -1.84
N ASN A 151 -1.77 11.80 -2.62
CA ASN A 151 -2.56 11.89 -3.85
C ASN A 151 -2.10 10.85 -4.89
N LEU A 152 -0.80 10.77 -5.16
CA LEU A 152 -0.23 9.78 -6.08
C LEU A 152 -0.61 8.34 -5.68
N MET A 153 -0.50 8.01 -4.39
CA MET A 153 -0.89 6.69 -3.89
C MET A 153 -2.40 6.45 -4.02
N MET A 154 -3.24 7.45 -3.78
CA MET A 154 -4.68 7.31 -4.01
C MET A 154 -5.02 7.15 -5.49
N ALA A 155 -4.31 7.82 -6.41
CA ALA A 155 -4.47 7.59 -7.84
C ALA A 155 -4.17 6.13 -8.21
N ALA A 156 -3.14 5.52 -7.62
CA ALA A 156 -2.86 4.09 -7.79
C ALA A 156 -3.97 3.20 -7.20
N VAL A 157 -4.54 3.55 -6.04
CA VAL A 157 -5.73 2.85 -5.51
C VAL A 157 -6.90 2.92 -6.49
N LEU A 158 -7.14 4.07 -7.13
CA LEU A 158 -8.21 4.20 -8.12
C LEU A 158 -7.95 3.39 -9.38
N ASP A 159 -6.70 3.28 -9.81
CA ASP A 159 -6.32 2.41 -10.92
C ASP A 159 -6.56 0.93 -10.59
N ASP A 160 -6.22 0.49 -9.37
CA ASP A 160 -6.53 -0.86 -8.89
C ASP A 160 -8.04 -1.12 -8.82
N LEU A 161 -8.84 -0.17 -8.31
CA LEU A 161 -10.32 -0.29 -8.30
C LEU A 161 -10.90 -0.32 -9.72
N GLY A 162 -10.35 0.48 -10.63
CA GLY A 162 -10.71 0.47 -12.05
C GLY A 162 -10.39 -0.87 -12.71
N SER A 163 -9.26 -1.47 -12.35
CA SER A 163 -8.83 -2.80 -12.78
C SER A 163 -9.73 -3.89 -12.23
N LEU A 164 -10.11 -3.85 -10.94
CA LEU A 164 -11.11 -4.76 -10.38
C LEU A 164 -12.41 -4.73 -11.18
N ARG A 165 -12.92 -3.53 -11.51
CA ARG A 165 -14.15 -3.38 -12.28
C ARG A 165 -14.04 -4.04 -13.67
N GLN A 166 -12.86 -3.96 -14.31
CA GLN A 166 -12.60 -4.60 -15.59
C GLN A 166 -12.49 -6.12 -15.47
N LEU A 167 -11.89 -6.63 -14.39
CA LEU A 167 -11.74 -8.07 -14.14
C LEU A 167 -13.08 -8.78 -13.92
N LEU A 168 -14.13 -8.06 -13.51
CA LEU A 168 -15.50 -8.57 -13.42
C LEU A 168 -16.21 -8.73 -14.80
N GLY A 169 -15.45 -8.81 -15.89
CA GLY A 169 -15.92 -9.09 -17.24
C GLY A 169 -15.91 -10.60 -17.58
N GLU A 170 -16.30 -10.95 -18.80
CA GLU A 170 -16.30 -12.35 -19.29
C GLU A 170 -15.18 -12.58 -20.31
N PRO A 171 -14.32 -13.61 -20.14
CA PRO A 171 -14.23 -14.52 -19.00
C PRO A 171 -13.60 -13.85 -17.76
N MET A 172 -14.14 -14.15 -16.57
CA MET A 172 -13.64 -13.60 -15.32
C MET A 172 -12.48 -14.46 -14.78
N PRO A 173 -11.30 -13.88 -14.48
CA PRO A 173 -10.22 -14.62 -13.84
C PRO A 173 -10.54 -14.90 -12.36
N VAL A 174 -10.25 -16.13 -11.91
CA VAL A 174 -10.64 -16.62 -10.58
C VAL A 174 -9.83 -15.96 -9.44
N ILE A 175 -8.52 -15.78 -9.59
CA ILE A 175 -7.66 -15.20 -8.54
C ILE A 175 -7.27 -13.74 -8.79
N GLY A 176 -7.52 -13.24 -10.00
CA GLY A 176 -7.15 -11.88 -10.42
C GLY A 176 -7.70 -10.79 -9.49
N PRO A 177 -9.01 -10.79 -9.17
CA PRO A 177 -9.61 -9.81 -8.26
C PRO A 177 -8.92 -9.79 -6.89
N THR A 178 -8.61 -10.95 -6.32
CA THR A 178 -7.95 -11.07 -5.02
C THR A 178 -6.57 -10.40 -5.01
N VAL A 179 -5.79 -10.59 -6.08
CA VAL A 179 -4.44 -10.01 -6.19
C VAL A 179 -4.50 -8.49 -6.32
N VAL A 180 -5.39 -7.97 -7.18
CA VAL A 180 -5.53 -6.52 -7.39
C VAL A 180 -6.12 -5.83 -6.14
N ALA A 181 -7.11 -6.45 -5.49
CA ALA A 181 -7.67 -5.93 -4.24
C ALA A 181 -6.61 -5.82 -3.14
N ARG A 182 -5.69 -6.79 -3.04
CA ARG A 182 -4.57 -6.73 -2.09
C ARG A 182 -3.72 -5.49 -2.33
N SER A 183 -3.36 -5.21 -3.58
CA SER A 183 -2.58 -4.02 -3.96
C SER A 183 -3.27 -2.74 -3.48
N ALA A 184 -4.55 -2.58 -3.81
CA ALA A 184 -5.35 -1.44 -3.38
C ALA A 184 -5.35 -1.27 -1.86
N ILE A 185 -5.53 -2.37 -1.12
CA ILE A 185 -5.56 -2.37 0.36
C ILE A 185 -4.20 -1.95 0.94
N GLU A 186 -3.09 -2.47 0.41
CA GLU A 186 -1.75 -2.15 0.89
C GLU A 186 -1.39 -0.67 0.65
N ILE A 187 -1.68 -0.16 -0.55
CA ILE A 187 -1.43 1.24 -0.91
C ILE A 187 -2.31 2.16 -0.04
N ALA A 188 -3.61 1.87 0.06
CA ALA A 188 -4.53 2.64 0.89
C ALA A 188 -4.11 2.65 2.37
N SER A 189 -3.58 1.53 2.89
CA SER A 189 -3.07 1.48 4.27
C SER A 189 -1.86 2.39 4.51
N THR A 190 -1.04 2.61 3.48
CA THR A 190 0.09 3.53 3.52
C THR A 190 -0.40 4.98 3.53
N VAL A 191 -1.39 5.32 2.71
CA VAL A 191 -2.06 6.63 2.73
C VAL A 191 -2.72 6.87 4.08
N TRP A 192 -3.43 5.88 4.60
CA TRP A 192 -4.07 5.94 5.92
C TRP A 192 -3.04 6.28 6.99
N TRP A 193 -1.88 5.62 7.02
CA TRP A 193 -0.80 5.95 7.94
C TRP A 193 -0.22 7.36 7.70
N LEU A 194 0.10 7.73 6.46
CA LEU A 194 0.66 9.04 6.15
C LEU A 194 -0.29 10.20 6.55
N MET A 195 -1.59 10.00 6.37
CA MET A 195 -2.64 10.98 6.61
C MET A 195 -3.25 10.89 8.02
N GLU A 196 -2.54 10.31 9.00
CA GLU A 196 -3.02 10.28 10.38
C GLU A 196 -3.34 11.70 10.89
N PRO A 197 -4.55 11.95 11.40
CA PRO A 197 -4.93 13.24 11.97
C PRO A 197 -4.14 13.54 13.25
N GLY A 198 -3.89 14.82 13.52
CA GLY A 198 -3.25 15.27 14.77
C GLY A 198 -1.75 14.99 14.92
N ILE A 199 -1.08 14.41 13.91
CA ILE A 199 0.37 14.14 14.00
C ILE A 199 1.24 15.40 13.84
N GLY A 200 0.68 16.48 13.28
CA GLY A 200 1.40 17.73 13.00
C GLY A 200 2.30 17.68 11.77
N VAL A 201 2.73 18.86 11.32
CA VAL A 201 3.49 19.07 10.07
C VAL A 201 4.82 18.31 10.06
N ARG A 202 5.65 18.44 11.10
CA ARG A 202 6.98 17.83 11.16
C ARG A 202 6.92 16.32 11.02
N ARG A 203 6.06 15.67 11.80
CA ARG A 203 5.89 14.21 11.72
C ARG A 203 5.34 13.78 10.36
N ARG A 204 4.40 14.52 9.77
CA ARG A 204 3.88 14.20 8.43
C ARG A 204 4.97 14.28 7.34
N VAL A 205 5.81 15.32 7.39
CA VAL A 205 6.97 15.46 6.51
C VAL A 205 7.97 14.33 6.74
N CYS A 206 8.30 13.99 7.99
CA CYS A 206 9.15 12.84 8.31
C CYS A 206 8.58 11.52 7.77
N ARG A 207 7.26 11.29 7.86
CA ARG A 207 6.61 10.10 7.28
C ARG A 207 6.75 10.02 5.77
N GLU A 208 6.57 11.14 5.06
CA GLU A 208 6.81 11.19 3.61
C GLU A 208 8.28 10.90 3.27
N LEU A 209 9.24 11.53 3.97
CA LEU A 209 10.66 11.29 3.77
C LEU A 209 11.06 9.83 4.04
N VAL A 210 10.43 9.17 5.02
CA VAL A 210 10.62 7.73 5.26
C VAL A 210 10.18 6.91 4.04
N LEU A 211 9.04 7.23 3.43
CA LEU A 211 8.56 6.55 2.21
C LEU A 211 9.49 6.82 1.03
N SER A 212 9.88 8.07 0.82
CA SER A 212 10.77 8.51 -0.27
C SER A 212 12.15 7.87 -0.17
N LEU A 213 12.76 7.84 1.02
CA LEU A 213 14.08 7.22 1.22
C LEU A 213 14.03 5.70 1.12
N LYS A 214 12.95 5.07 1.64
CA LYS A 214 12.71 3.63 1.46
C LYS A 214 12.61 3.28 -0.02
N SER A 215 11.86 4.06 -0.80
CA SER A 215 11.70 3.88 -2.24
C SER A 215 13.04 4.01 -2.97
N ALA A 216 13.77 5.10 -2.74
CA ALA A 216 15.07 5.36 -3.38
C ALA A 216 16.10 4.23 -3.12
N ARG A 217 16.18 3.74 -1.87
CA ARG A 217 17.07 2.63 -1.51
C ARG A 217 16.67 1.32 -2.18
N ARG A 218 15.37 1.06 -2.36
CA ARG A 218 14.89 -0.14 -3.09
C ARG A 218 15.15 -0.05 -4.58
N ALA A 219 14.94 1.12 -5.19
CA ALA A 219 15.27 1.35 -6.60
C ALA A 219 16.75 1.09 -6.86
N LYS A 220 17.63 1.56 -5.96
CA LYS A 220 19.07 1.29 -6.02
C LYS A 220 19.39 -0.20 -5.95
N GLN A 221 18.76 -0.93 -5.03
CA GLN A 221 18.95 -2.38 -4.91
C GLN A 221 18.55 -3.09 -6.22
N VAL A 222 17.36 -2.78 -6.75
CA VAL A 222 16.88 -3.39 -8.01
C VAL A 222 17.83 -3.08 -9.16
N ALA A 223 18.30 -1.83 -9.27
CA ALA A 223 19.25 -1.46 -10.32
C ALA A 223 20.59 -2.21 -10.21
N GLN A 224 21.07 -2.46 -8.99
CA GLN A 224 22.26 -3.27 -8.74
C GLN A 224 22.04 -4.73 -9.13
N ASP A 225 20.90 -5.30 -8.75
CA ASP A 225 20.54 -6.69 -9.07
C ASP A 225 20.37 -6.91 -10.58
N MET A 226 19.98 -5.86 -11.33
CA MET A 226 19.85 -5.87 -12.79
C MET A 226 21.16 -5.56 -13.54
N ASP A 227 22.26 -5.26 -12.83
CA ASP A 227 23.55 -4.85 -13.41
C ASP A 227 23.45 -3.70 -14.43
N SER A 228 22.52 -2.76 -14.20
CA SER A 228 22.30 -1.62 -15.08
C SER A 228 23.00 -0.37 -14.55
N SER A 229 24.16 -0.04 -15.12
CA SER A 229 24.98 1.10 -14.68
C SER A 229 24.20 2.43 -14.65
N GLN A 230 23.40 2.70 -15.68
CA GLN A 230 22.58 3.91 -15.75
C GLN A 230 21.50 3.92 -14.65
N ALA A 231 20.76 2.82 -14.47
CA ALA A 231 19.74 2.74 -13.44
C ALA A 231 20.34 2.88 -12.03
N VAL A 232 21.56 2.37 -11.82
CA VAL A 232 22.29 2.53 -10.55
C VAL A 232 22.63 4.01 -10.33
N THR A 233 23.12 4.71 -11.36
CA THR A 233 23.38 6.16 -11.27
C THR A 233 22.11 6.94 -10.94
N ASP A 234 21.00 6.67 -11.62
CA ASP A 234 19.73 7.36 -11.41
C ASP A 234 19.20 7.13 -9.98
N ALA A 235 19.26 5.90 -9.50
CA ALA A 235 18.84 5.55 -8.15
C ALA A 235 19.74 6.16 -7.06
N LEU A 236 21.05 6.25 -7.29
CA LEU A 236 21.98 6.96 -6.41
C LEU A 236 21.66 8.46 -6.34
N GLN A 237 21.34 9.09 -7.48
CA GLN A 237 20.92 10.49 -7.53
C GLN A 237 19.58 10.69 -6.80
N GLN A 238 18.64 9.75 -6.91
CA GLN A 238 17.40 9.80 -6.15
C GLN A 238 17.63 9.70 -4.63
N GLU A 239 18.45 8.75 -4.17
CA GLU A 239 18.81 8.62 -2.75
C GLU A 239 19.48 9.91 -2.23
N SER A 240 20.44 10.45 -2.99
CA SER A 240 21.15 11.68 -2.66
C SER A 240 20.20 12.88 -2.52
N ARG A 241 19.25 13.05 -3.45
CA ARG A 241 18.25 14.14 -3.37
C ARG A 241 17.38 14.06 -2.12
N VAL A 242 16.97 12.85 -1.70
CA VAL A 242 16.17 12.70 -0.47
C VAL A 242 17.01 13.00 0.77
N LEU A 243 18.27 12.54 0.82
CA LEU A 243 19.19 12.83 1.92
C LEU A 243 19.53 14.32 2.03
N GLN A 244 19.71 14.99 0.88
CA GLN A 244 19.90 16.44 0.84
C GLN A 244 18.67 17.15 1.40
N ARG A 245 17.46 16.77 0.97
CA ARG A 245 16.22 17.36 1.48
C ARG A 245 16.04 17.15 3.00
N ILE A 246 16.42 15.99 3.54
CA ILE A 246 16.43 15.76 5.00
C ILE A 246 17.37 16.76 5.69
N THR A 247 18.55 16.97 5.12
CA THR A 247 19.55 17.91 5.66
C THR A 247 19.07 19.36 5.59
N ASP A 248 18.54 19.78 4.42
CA ASP A 248 18.04 21.15 4.20
C ASP A 248 16.89 21.51 5.15
N LEU A 249 16.06 20.53 5.50
CA LEU A 249 14.93 20.68 6.42
C LEU A 249 15.33 20.61 7.90
N ASP A 250 16.61 20.45 8.21
CA ASP A 250 17.13 20.23 9.57
C ASP A 250 16.39 19.08 10.30
N ILE A 251 16.20 17.97 9.57
CA ILE A 251 15.60 16.74 10.09
C ILE A 251 16.73 15.79 10.48
N GLY A 252 16.57 15.12 11.63
CA GLY A 252 17.59 14.20 12.15
C GLY A 252 17.99 13.11 11.14
N GLN A 253 19.29 12.75 11.16
CA GLN A 253 19.83 11.78 10.20
C GLN A 253 19.03 10.46 10.18
N PRO A 254 18.73 9.92 8.99
CA PRO A 254 17.93 8.72 8.87
C PRO A 254 18.72 7.48 9.29
N GLY A 255 18.03 6.50 9.88
CA GLY A 255 18.60 5.17 10.12
C GLY A 255 19.05 4.48 8.81
N PRO A 256 20.06 3.58 8.89
CA PRO A 256 20.57 2.87 7.72
C PRO A 256 19.59 1.80 7.19
N GLY A 257 19.87 1.26 6.01
CA GLY A 257 19.17 0.13 5.42
C GLY A 257 17.81 0.45 4.77
N TYR A 258 17.07 -0.59 4.37
CA TYR A 258 15.82 -0.46 3.58
C TYR A 258 14.58 -0.08 4.41
N SER A 259 14.73 0.14 5.71
CA SER A 259 13.64 0.53 6.60
C SER A 259 14.12 1.69 7.49
N PRO A 260 14.33 2.87 6.89
CA PRO A 260 14.82 4.02 7.62
C PRO A 260 13.88 4.41 8.76
N VAL A 261 14.47 4.98 9.80
CA VAL A 261 13.76 5.69 10.86
C VAL A 261 14.17 7.15 10.78
N ILE A 262 13.20 8.06 10.77
CA ILE A 262 13.43 9.51 10.73
C ILE A 262 12.63 10.10 11.88
N GLU A 263 13.32 10.65 12.88
CA GLU A 263 12.70 11.26 14.07
C GLU A 263 11.64 10.38 14.75
N GLY A 264 11.91 9.08 14.84
CA GLY A 264 11.00 8.09 15.44
C GLY A 264 9.91 7.57 14.49
N GLU A 265 9.73 8.17 13.31
CA GLU A 265 8.81 7.68 12.29
C GLU A 265 9.42 6.52 11.50
N ARG A 266 8.61 5.49 11.26
CA ARG A 266 8.95 4.30 10.48
C ARG A 266 7.74 3.86 9.67
N ALA A 267 7.92 3.60 8.38
CA ALA A 267 6.86 3.06 7.55
C ALA A 267 6.40 1.70 8.10
N LEU A 268 5.09 1.52 8.19
CA LEU A 268 4.51 0.24 8.58
C LEU A 268 4.84 -0.81 7.52
N SER A 269 4.98 -2.08 7.93
CA SER A 269 4.93 -3.18 6.97
C SER A 269 3.52 -3.26 6.38
N ALA A 270 3.38 -3.78 5.17
CA ALA A 270 2.08 -3.94 4.52
C ALA A 270 1.06 -4.68 5.41
N THR A 271 1.51 -5.75 6.09
CA THR A 271 0.71 -6.48 7.08
C THR A 271 0.28 -5.62 8.26
N ALA A 272 1.22 -4.87 8.86
CA ALA A 272 0.93 -4.05 10.04
C ALA A 272 0.03 -2.85 9.68
N GLY A 273 0.30 -2.19 8.56
CA GLY A 273 -0.52 -1.08 8.05
C GLY A 273 -1.94 -1.52 7.75
N THR A 274 -2.10 -2.60 6.98
CA THR A 274 -3.41 -3.19 6.67
C THR A 274 -4.14 -3.58 7.95
N ALA A 275 -3.49 -4.31 8.86
CA ALA A 275 -4.13 -4.75 10.09
C ALA A 275 -4.59 -3.58 10.98
N GLN A 276 -3.79 -2.50 11.07
CA GLN A 276 -4.15 -1.32 11.84
C GLN A 276 -5.30 -0.53 11.22
N MET A 277 -5.28 -0.33 9.90
CA MET A 277 -6.36 0.32 9.17
C MET A 277 -7.66 -0.46 9.30
N LEU A 278 -7.63 -1.76 9.01
CA LEU A 278 -8.82 -2.60 9.02
C LEU A 278 -9.39 -2.83 10.43
N LYS A 279 -8.58 -2.76 11.48
CA LYS A 279 -9.06 -2.80 12.87
C LYS A 279 -10.04 -1.66 13.19
N ALA A 280 -9.97 -0.54 12.47
CA ALA A 280 -10.89 0.58 12.67
C ALA A 280 -12.33 0.29 12.19
N VAL A 281 -12.48 -0.71 11.31
CA VAL A 281 -13.77 -1.04 10.67
C VAL A 281 -14.24 -2.44 11.03
N LEU A 282 -13.36 -3.42 11.15
CA LEU A 282 -13.75 -4.80 11.40
C LEU A 282 -14.30 -5.01 12.83
N PRO A 283 -15.17 -6.04 13.03
CA PRO A 283 -15.61 -6.44 14.36
C PRO A 283 -14.42 -6.71 15.29
N ALA A 284 -14.58 -6.42 16.58
CA ALA A 284 -13.51 -6.56 17.57
C ALA A 284 -12.94 -7.99 17.66
N ASN A 285 -13.72 -9.00 17.28
CA ASN A 285 -13.33 -10.41 17.28
C ASN A 285 -12.66 -10.86 15.98
N SER A 286 -12.67 -10.03 14.93
CA SER A 286 -12.07 -10.36 13.64
C SER A 286 -10.57 -10.11 13.65
N SER A 287 -9.80 -11.09 13.18
CA SER A 287 -8.36 -10.92 13.02
C SER A 287 -8.04 -10.24 11.70
N ALA A 288 -7.82 -8.93 11.73
CA ALA A 288 -7.38 -8.16 10.56
C ALA A 288 -6.09 -8.73 9.93
N THR A 289 -5.25 -9.38 10.74
CA THR A 289 -4.03 -10.08 10.26
C THR A 289 -4.34 -11.35 9.46
N VAL A 290 -5.45 -12.04 9.74
CA VAL A 290 -5.86 -13.23 8.99
C VAL A 290 -6.31 -12.85 7.59
N ILE A 291 -7.10 -11.78 7.47
CA ILE A 291 -7.54 -11.24 6.18
C ILE A 291 -6.32 -10.97 5.29
N TYR A 292 -5.36 -10.17 5.77
CA TYR A 292 -4.13 -9.90 5.02
C TYR A 292 -3.38 -11.16 4.61
N ARG A 293 -3.27 -12.17 5.49
CA ARG A 293 -2.57 -13.43 5.18
C ARG A 293 -3.22 -14.20 4.04
N VAL A 294 -4.55 -14.22 3.96
CA VAL A 294 -5.28 -14.90 2.87
C VAL A 294 -4.98 -14.25 1.53
N TYR A 295 -5.16 -12.93 1.42
CA TYR A 295 -4.79 -12.19 0.20
C TYR A 295 -3.31 -12.40 -0.14
N SER A 296 -2.45 -12.36 0.88
CA SER A 296 -1.02 -12.53 0.69
C SER A 296 -0.64 -13.91 0.15
N ALA A 297 -1.31 -14.96 0.60
CA ALA A 297 -1.10 -16.33 0.14
C ALA A 297 -1.36 -16.45 -1.36
N VAL A 298 -2.46 -15.88 -1.83
CA VAL A 298 -2.88 -15.94 -3.23
C VAL A 298 -1.88 -15.22 -4.13
N THR A 299 -1.49 -13.99 -3.78
CA THR A 299 -0.52 -13.21 -4.57
C THR A 299 0.85 -13.87 -4.66
N HIS A 300 1.30 -14.56 -3.60
CA HIS A 300 2.59 -15.25 -3.61
C HIS A 300 2.53 -16.68 -4.17
N GLY A 301 1.35 -17.14 -4.64
CA GLY A 301 1.18 -18.48 -5.17
C GLY A 301 1.33 -19.58 -4.14
N GLU A 302 1.08 -19.26 -2.86
CA GLU A 302 1.13 -20.25 -1.78
C GLU A 302 0.03 -21.29 -1.99
N VAL A 303 0.39 -22.57 -1.94
CA VAL A 303 -0.52 -23.69 -2.25
C VAL A 303 -1.84 -23.59 -1.46
N TYR A 304 -1.79 -23.26 -0.17
CA TYR A 304 -3.00 -23.14 0.65
C TYR A 304 -3.91 -21.98 0.21
N GLY A 305 -3.33 -20.90 -0.32
CA GLY A 305 -4.07 -19.76 -0.85
C GLY A 305 -4.69 -20.07 -2.21
N LEU A 306 -4.00 -20.82 -3.07
CA LEU A 306 -4.56 -21.25 -4.35
C LEU A 306 -5.66 -22.32 -4.17
N MET A 307 -5.48 -23.22 -3.20
CA MET A 307 -6.46 -24.28 -2.90
C MET A 307 -7.80 -23.74 -2.39
N SER A 308 -7.88 -22.51 -1.89
CA SER A 308 -9.18 -21.90 -1.55
C SER A 308 -10.02 -21.48 -2.76
N PHE A 309 -9.45 -21.56 -3.97
CA PHE A 309 -10.12 -21.28 -5.25
C PHE A 309 -10.25 -22.53 -6.13
N MET A 310 -10.16 -23.72 -5.52
CA MET A 310 -10.32 -25.00 -6.19
C MET A 310 -11.53 -25.72 -5.63
N ALA A 311 -12.39 -26.23 -6.50
CA ALA A 311 -13.49 -27.10 -6.12
C ALA A 311 -13.33 -28.50 -6.74
N PRO A 312 -13.77 -29.57 -6.06
CA PRO A 312 -13.85 -30.88 -6.68
C PRO A 312 -14.94 -30.87 -7.76
N GLY A 313 -14.63 -31.42 -8.92
CA GLY A 313 -15.57 -31.71 -9.99
C GLY A 313 -15.38 -33.14 -10.49
N VAL A 314 -16.32 -33.62 -11.30
CA VAL A 314 -16.25 -34.94 -11.93
C VAL A 314 -16.16 -34.73 -13.44
N SER A 315 -15.12 -35.26 -14.09
CA SER A 315 -15.04 -35.21 -15.56
C SER A 315 -15.99 -36.20 -16.22
N SER A 316 -16.15 -36.10 -17.54
CA SER A 316 -17.04 -36.95 -18.34
C SER A 316 -16.75 -38.46 -18.24
N ASN A 317 -15.55 -38.85 -17.82
CA ASN A 317 -15.13 -40.23 -17.58
C ASN A 317 -15.30 -40.70 -16.11
N GLY A 318 -15.89 -39.89 -15.22
CA GLY A 318 -16.09 -40.23 -13.82
C GLY A 318 -14.90 -39.96 -12.89
N GLU A 319 -13.79 -39.42 -13.39
CA GLU A 319 -12.63 -39.06 -12.55
C GLU A 319 -12.88 -37.76 -11.76
N THR A 320 -12.51 -37.75 -10.48
CA THR A 320 -12.47 -36.53 -9.67
C THR A 320 -11.32 -35.63 -10.15
N LYS A 321 -11.64 -34.39 -10.51
CA LYS A 321 -10.66 -33.37 -10.88
C LYS A 321 -10.89 -32.10 -10.08
N LEU A 322 -9.81 -31.41 -9.74
CA LEU A 322 -9.91 -30.04 -9.23
C LEU A 322 -10.09 -29.09 -10.41
N HIS A 323 -11.02 -28.16 -10.28
CA HIS A 323 -11.20 -27.07 -11.21
C HIS A 323 -11.21 -25.75 -10.45
N TRP A 324 -10.83 -24.67 -11.15
CA TRP A 324 -10.90 -23.33 -10.60
C TRP A 324 -12.35 -22.95 -10.31
N HIS A 325 -12.59 -22.47 -9.10
CA HIS A 325 -13.88 -22.04 -8.62
C HIS A 325 -13.72 -20.76 -7.81
N LEU A 326 -14.49 -19.73 -8.16
CA LEU A 326 -14.59 -18.50 -7.39
C LEU A 326 -15.95 -18.50 -6.71
N ASP A 327 -15.92 -18.66 -5.39
CA ASP A 327 -17.10 -18.55 -4.56
C ASP A 327 -17.62 -17.09 -4.61
N PRO A 328 -18.92 -16.86 -4.89
CA PRO A 328 -19.49 -15.51 -4.94
C PRO A 328 -19.26 -14.69 -3.66
N ASP A 329 -19.26 -15.31 -2.47
CA ASP A 329 -19.05 -14.61 -1.20
C ASP A 329 -17.58 -14.15 -1.05
N VAL A 330 -16.64 -14.93 -1.58
CA VAL A 330 -15.22 -14.58 -1.61
C VAL A 330 -15.00 -13.42 -2.57
N LEU A 331 -15.65 -13.43 -3.74
CA LEU A 331 -15.60 -12.33 -4.68
C LEU A 331 -16.17 -11.04 -4.06
N ASP A 332 -17.36 -11.13 -3.48
CA ASP A 332 -18.04 -10.00 -2.86
C ASP A 332 -17.21 -9.39 -1.72
N SER A 333 -16.76 -10.23 -0.79
CA SER A 333 -15.88 -9.82 0.30
C SER A 333 -14.59 -9.16 -0.23
N THR A 334 -14.03 -9.66 -1.33
CA THR A 334 -12.81 -9.11 -1.94
C THR A 334 -13.02 -7.68 -2.42
N ILE A 335 -14.10 -7.43 -3.16
CA ILE A 335 -14.40 -6.10 -3.68
C ILE A 335 -14.77 -5.14 -2.54
N GLN A 336 -15.61 -5.57 -1.60
CA GLN A 336 -15.97 -4.77 -0.44
C GLN A 336 -14.74 -4.35 0.36
N MET A 337 -13.78 -5.26 0.60
CA MET A 337 -12.56 -4.94 1.33
C MET A 337 -11.68 -3.90 0.63
N ALA A 338 -11.60 -3.93 -0.70
CA ALA A 338 -10.87 -2.91 -1.47
C ALA A 338 -11.56 -1.53 -1.36
N ILE A 339 -12.88 -1.47 -1.46
CA ILE A 339 -13.67 -0.25 -1.29
C ILE A 339 -13.54 0.30 0.14
N VAL A 340 -13.55 -0.56 1.15
CA VAL A 340 -13.38 -0.19 2.57
C VAL A 340 -11.99 0.37 2.83
N ALA A 341 -10.95 -0.20 2.22
CA ALA A 341 -9.60 0.33 2.32
C ALA A 341 -9.50 1.74 1.71
N PHE A 342 -10.06 1.94 0.51
CA PHE A 342 -10.21 3.27 -0.09
C PHE A 342 -10.94 4.23 0.85
N ARG A 343 -12.08 3.82 1.41
CA ARG A 343 -12.90 4.61 2.34
C ARG A 343 -12.09 5.09 3.54
N GLU A 344 -11.36 4.19 4.20
CA GLU A 344 -10.63 4.54 5.41
C GLU A 344 -9.46 5.50 5.13
N ALA A 345 -8.75 5.30 4.01
CA ALA A 345 -7.73 6.23 3.57
C ALA A 345 -8.32 7.61 3.24
N TYR A 346 -9.41 7.64 2.47
CA TYR A 346 -10.15 8.86 2.12
C TYR A 346 -10.63 9.59 3.37
N ARG A 347 -11.20 8.90 4.36
CA ARG A 347 -11.69 9.51 5.60
C ARG A 347 -10.60 10.28 6.35
N ARG A 348 -9.37 9.76 6.37
CA ARG A 348 -8.22 10.45 6.98
C ARG A 348 -7.78 11.66 6.17
N ILE A 349 -7.73 11.53 4.84
CA ILE A 349 -7.49 12.68 3.94
C ILE A 349 -8.53 13.76 4.20
N HIS A 350 -9.81 13.41 4.11
CA HIS A 350 -10.95 14.31 4.32
C HIS A 350 -10.87 15.05 5.66
N GLN A 351 -10.55 14.34 6.74
CA GLN A 351 -10.38 14.94 8.07
C GLN A 351 -9.20 15.92 8.13
N VAL A 352 -8.04 15.57 7.55
CA VAL A 352 -6.85 16.44 7.54
C VAL A 352 -7.10 17.68 6.66
N MET A 353 -7.70 17.47 5.49
CA MET A 353 -7.99 18.53 4.52
C MET A 353 -9.18 19.40 4.92
N GLY A 354 -10.03 18.98 5.87
CA GLY A 354 -11.20 19.73 6.31
C GLY A 354 -12.26 19.92 5.22
N TRP A 355 -12.41 18.94 4.34
CA TRP A 355 -13.41 18.99 3.27
C TRP A 355 -14.85 18.81 3.80
N GLY A 356 -15.85 19.23 3.02
CA GLY A 356 -17.26 19.06 3.37
C GLY A 356 -17.70 17.59 3.31
N LYS A 357 -18.63 17.17 4.17
CA LYS A 357 -19.07 15.75 4.29
C LYS A 357 -20.16 15.32 3.33
N LEU A 358 -20.88 16.27 2.72
CA LEU A 358 -22.10 15.95 1.97
C LEU A 358 -21.86 14.91 0.86
N GLU A 359 -20.79 15.06 0.07
CA GLU A 359 -20.52 14.13 -1.03
C GLU A 359 -20.11 12.74 -0.53
N SER A 360 -19.32 12.66 0.55
CA SER A 360 -18.92 11.38 1.13
C SER A 360 -20.11 10.65 1.76
N ASP A 361 -21.00 11.38 2.44
CA ASP A 361 -22.20 10.81 3.07
C ASP A 361 -23.15 10.26 1.99
N LEU A 362 -23.35 11.01 0.90
CA LEU A 362 -24.17 10.55 -0.24
C LEU A 362 -23.57 9.32 -0.93
N TRP A 363 -22.24 9.26 -1.05
CA TRP A 363 -21.55 8.08 -1.57
C TRP A 363 -21.73 6.85 -0.68
N GLU A 364 -21.57 7.00 0.64
CA GLU A 364 -21.78 5.90 1.61
C GLU A 364 -23.23 5.41 1.60
N ILE A 365 -24.21 6.32 1.53
CA ILE A 365 -25.64 5.96 1.41
C ILE A 365 -25.88 5.18 0.12
N LYS A 366 -25.27 5.59 -1.00
CA LYS A 366 -25.43 4.89 -2.27
C LYS A 366 -24.84 3.48 -2.23
N LEU A 367 -23.66 3.30 -1.65
CA LEU A 367 -23.08 1.98 -1.43
C LEU A 367 -23.97 1.11 -0.54
N GLY A 368 -24.54 1.68 0.51
CA GLY A 368 -25.47 0.96 1.38
C GLY A 368 -26.67 0.40 0.65
N LYS A 369 -27.25 1.16 -0.29
CA LYS A 369 -28.37 0.69 -1.12
C LYS A 369 -27.98 -0.45 -2.08
N ILE A 370 -26.76 -0.43 -2.61
CA ILE A 370 -26.29 -1.45 -3.55
C ILE A 370 -26.15 -2.81 -2.83
N PHE A 371 -25.53 -2.81 -1.65
CA PHE A 371 -25.23 -4.04 -0.92
C PHE A 371 -26.41 -4.57 -0.08
N ASN A 372 -27.30 -3.71 0.43
CA ASN A 372 -28.42 -4.15 1.27
C ASN A 372 -29.71 -4.43 0.49
N GLY A 373 -29.74 -4.15 -0.81
CA GLY A 373 -31.00 -4.11 -1.56
C GLY A 373 -31.84 -2.90 -1.16
N ALA A 374 -32.67 -2.40 -2.09
CA ALA A 374 -33.57 -1.28 -1.84
C ALA A 374 -34.80 -1.68 -1.01
#